data_AF-A0A0G1REA7-F1
#
_entry.id   AF-A0A0G1REA7-F1
#
_cell.length_a   1.000
_cell.length_b   1.000
_cell.length_c   1.000
_cell.angle_alpha   90.00
_cell.angle_beta   90.00
_cell.angle_gamma   90.00
#
_symmetry.space_group_name_H-M   'P 1'
#
loop_
_entity.id
_entity.type
_entity.pdbx_description
1 polymer ?
#
loop_
_entity_poly.entity_id
_entity_poly.type
_entity_poly.pdbx_seq_one_letter_code
_entity_poly.pdbx_strand_id
1 'polypeptide(L)'
;MGTVVIRSTGHRNKVEMYANIPSKAEDGNKAINELANKKGISFQYLIQRGHSFNLDEALEEFSTHAREARILHAGSCGGQGLIPDIAPKFKKAPYLFATKGEGKMGINDPILYEMNKRILEGEDIDLPKLWSELEARFTKSGDKKLIKAFQQYILPYKNTALLFTLAYQDAAR
;
A
#
# COMPACT_ATOMS: atom_id res chain seq x y z
N MET A 1 17.41 -17.46 -0.72
CA MET A 1 16.88 -16.17 -0.22
C MET A 1 15.85 -15.65 -1.23
N GLY A 2 14.61 -15.45 -0.79
CA GLY A 2 13.48 -14.97 -1.60
C GLY A 2 13.16 -13.48 -1.40
N THR A 3 14.09 -12.71 -0.81
CA THR A 3 13.85 -11.33 -0.36
C THR A 3 15.04 -10.45 -0.72
N VAL A 4 14.76 -9.17 -0.97
CA VAL A 4 15.73 -8.10 -1.18
C VAL A 4 15.49 -6.99 -0.15
N VAL A 5 16.57 -6.39 0.34
CA VAL A 5 16.53 -5.21 1.22
C VAL A 5 17.15 -4.03 0.48
N ILE A 6 16.39 -2.97 0.28
CA ILE A 6 16.81 -1.76 -0.43
C ILE A 6 16.90 -0.62 0.58
N ARG A 7 17.99 0.15 0.53
CA ARG A 7 18.21 1.30 1.44
C ARG A 7 18.45 2.56 0.64
N SER A 8 17.83 3.66 1.08
CA SER A 8 18.08 4.99 0.52
C SER A 8 19.50 5.46 0.81
N THR A 9 20.10 6.20 -0.12
CA THR A 9 21.40 6.88 0.07
C THR A 9 21.26 8.36 -0.24
N GLY A 10 21.72 9.23 0.66
CA GLY A 10 21.84 10.67 0.37
C GLY A 10 20.55 11.50 0.41
N HIS A 11 19.42 10.96 0.87
CA HIS A 11 18.15 11.68 1.00
C HIS A 11 17.90 12.17 2.43
N ARG A 12 16.92 13.08 2.60
CA ARG A 12 16.58 13.64 3.92
C ARG A 12 16.08 12.58 4.90
N ASN A 13 15.18 11.72 4.44
CA ASN A 13 14.70 10.59 5.21
C ASN A 13 15.46 9.31 4.85
N LYS A 14 15.73 8.49 5.87
CA LYS A 14 16.25 7.13 5.69
C LYS A 14 15.09 6.17 5.45
N VAL A 15 15.05 5.57 4.27
CA VAL A 15 14.07 4.56 3.89
C VAL A 15 14.76 3.20 3.75
N GLU A 16 14.18 2.18 4.37
CA GLU A 16 14.55 0.78 4.18
C GLU A 16 13.32 0.02 3.69
N MET A 17 13.43 -0.61 2.52
CA MET A 17 12.36 -1.40 1.92
C MET A 17 12.72 -2.87 1.93
N TYR A 18 11.73 -3.68 2.27
CA TYR A 18 11.81 -5.13 2.29
C TYR A 18 10.85 -5.66 1.23
N ALA A 19 11.39 -6.33 0.21
CA ALA A 19 10.61 -6.79 -0.93
C ALA A 19 10.86 -8.26 -1.20
N ASN A 20 9.80 -9.03 -1.43
CA ASN A 20 9.92 -10.41 -1.89
C ASN A 20 10.28 -10.43 -3.39
N ILE A 21 10.88 -11.53 -3.83
CA ILE A 21 11.11 -11.80 -5.25
C ILE A 21 9.86 -12.50 -5.77
N PRO A 22 9.21 -12.04 -6.86
CA PRO A 22 7.92 -12.58 -7.31
C PRO A 22 7.89 -14.10 -7.51
N SER A 23 8.97 -14.70 -8.04
CA SER A 23 9.07 -16.15 -8.25
C SER A 23 9.25 -16.97 -6.96
N LYS A 24 9.45 -16.31 -5.82
CA LYS A 24 9.68 -16.90 -4.49
C LYS A 24 8.88 -16.14 -3.42
N ALA A 25 7.67 -15.69 -3.77
CA ALA A 25 6.90 -14.77 -2.93
C ALA A 25 6.60 -15.32 -1.54
N GLU A 26 6.22 -16.59 -1.43
CA GLU A 26 5.92 -17.25 -0.15
C GLU A 26 7.16 -17.30 0.78
N ASP A 27 8.27 -17.86 0.28
CA ASP A 27 9.55 -17.86 1.01
C ASP A 27 10.01 -16.42 1.35
N GLY A 28 9.75 -15.48 0.45
CA GLY A 28 10.10 -14.08 0.60
C GLY A 28 9.32 -13.40 1.73
N ASN A 29 8.02 -13.64 1.83
CA ASN A 29 7.18 -13.09 2.89
C ASN A 29 7.60 -13.63 4.26
N LYS A 30 7.80 -14.95 4.37
CA LYS A 30 8.29 -15.61 5.59
C LYS A 30 9.62 -15.01 6.04
N ALA A 31 10.58 -14.86 5.11
CA ALA A 31 11.87 -14.26 5.41
C ALA A 31 11.79 -12.78 5.83
N ILE A 32 10.87 -12.00 5.26
CA ILE A 32 10.63 -10.61 5.70
C ILE A 32 10.10 -10.59 7.15
N ASN A 33 9.13 -11.45 7.46
CA ASN A 33 8.54 -11.53 8.80
C ASN A 33 9.54 -12.00 9.86
N GLU A 34 10.33 -13.03 9.57
CA GLU A 34 11.41 -13.49 10.46
C GLU A 34 12.43 -12.38 10.72
N LEU A 35 12.81 -11.65 9.66
CA LEU A 35 13.74 -10.54 9.79
C LEU A 35 13.14 -9.39 10.62
N ALA A 36 11.87 -9.07 10.40
CA ALA A 36 11.16 -8.05 11.17
C ALA A 36 11.10 -8.40 12.66
N ASN A 37 10.75 -9.66 12.97
CA ASN A 37 10.77 -10.22 14.33
C ASN A 37 12.17 -10.11 14.95
N LYS A 38 13.20 -10.58 14.25
CA LYS A 38 14.58 -10.59 14.76
C LYS A 38 15.12 -9.18 15.03
N LYS A 39 14.74 -8.20 14.22
CA LYS A 39 15.19 -6.80 14.37
C LYS A 39 14.28 -5.96 15.26
N GLY A 40 13.10 -6.46 15.64
CA GLY A 40 12.09 -5.67 16.36
C GLY A 40 11.61 -4.45 15.57
N ILE A 41 11.49 -4.56 14.24
CA ILE A 41 11.05 -3.45 13.38
C ILE A 41 9.57 -3.61 13.01
N SER A 42 8.86 -2.49 12.93
CA SER A 42 7.49 -2.42 12.41
C SER A 42 7.48 -1.70 11.07
N PHE A 43 6.56 -2.07 10.17
CA PHE A 43 6.44 -1.43 8.87
C PHE A 43 5.52 -0.21 8.91
N GLN A 44 5.94 0.90 8.32
CA GLN A 44 5.12 2.11 8.22
C GLN A 44 4.25 2.14 6.95
N TYR A 45 4.74 1.51 5.88
CA TYR A 45 4.06 1.42 4.59
C TYR A 45 4.09 -0.03 4.11
N LEU A 46 2.91 -0.63 3.97
CA LEU A 46 2.74 -1.94 3.36
C LEU A 46 2.26 -1.80 1.92
N ILE A 47 2.88 -2.55 1.02
CA ILE A 47 2.55 -2.54 -0.39
C ILE A 47 2.25 -3.97 -0.81
N GLN A 48 1.05 -4.18 -1.34
CA GLN A 48 0.65 -5.43 -1.94
C GLN A 48 0.40 -5.22 -3.44
N ARG A 49 1.06 -6.04 -4.25
CA ARG A 49 0.99 -6.04 -5.72
C ARG A 49 0.97 -7.48 -6.23
N GLY A 50 0.47 -7.67 -7.44
CA GLY A 50 0.49 -8.96 -8.14
C GLY A 50 -0.90 -9.55 -8.36
N HIS A 51 -0.93 -10.78 -8.89
CA HIS A 51 -2.15 -11.54 -9.13
C HIS A 51 -2.64 -12.12 -7.81
N SER A 52 -3.90 -11.81 -7.49
CA SER A 52 -4.57 -12.22 -6.27
C SER A 52 -4.65 -13.75 -6.15
N PHE A 53 -3.77 -14.32 -5.35
CA PHE A 53 -4.07 -15.50 -4.55
C PHE A 53 -3.49 -15.22 -3.16
N ASN A 54 -4.39 -15.15 -2.18
CA ASN A 54 -4.11 -15.11 -0.75
C ASN A 54 -3.69 -13.74 -0.16
N LEU A 55 -4.48 -12.69 -0.39
CA LEU A 55 -4.31 -11.45 0.40
C LEU A 55 -4.56 -11.69 1.90
N ASP A 56 -5.49 -12.59 2.24
CA ASP A 56 -5.74 -12.97 3.62
C ASP A 56 -4.53 -13.63 4.26
N GLU A 57 -3.87 -14.58 3.57
CA GLU A 57 -2.61 -15.17 4.05
C GLU A 57 -1.52 -14.13 4.13
N ALA A 58 -1.35 -13.26 3.13
CA ALA A 58 -0.34 -12.21 3.19
C ALA A 58 -0.56 -11.30 4.40
N LEU A 59 -1.80 -10.99 4.74
CA LEU A 59 -2.13 -10.12 5.87
C LEU A 59 -2.13 -10.85 7.22
N GLU A 60 -2.40 -12.15 7.26
CA GLU A 60 -2.12 -12.98 8.43
C GLU A 60 -0.62 -13.09 8.69
N GLU A 61 0.17 -13.35 7.63
CA GLU A 61 1.63 -13.40 7.67
C GLU A 61 2.20 -12.08 8.22
N PHE A 62 1.70 -10.94 7.74
CA PHE A 62 2.16 -9.64 8.23
C PHE A 62 1.44 -9.14 9.49
N SER A 63 0.41 -9.83 10.01
CA SER A 63 -0.54 -9.27 11.00
C SER A 63 0.09 -8.67 12.26
N THR A 64 1.24 -9.19 12.72
CA THR A 64 1.94 -8.69 13.91
C THR A 64 2.73 -7.41 13.64
N HIS A 65 3.36 -7.29 12.47
CA HIS A 65 4.20 -6.14 12.08
C HIS A 65 3.48 -5.10 11.23
N ALA A 66 2.42 -5.51 10.55
CA ALA A 66 1.53 -4.68 9.75
C ALA A 66 0.68 -3.75 10.60
N ARG A 67 0.45 -4.13 11.87
CA ARG A 67 -0.43 -3.43 12.80
C ARG A 67 -0.13 -1.95 13.00
N GLU A 68 1.14 -1.58 12.86
CA GLU A 68 1.64 -0.21 13.02
C GLU A 68 1.68 0.57 11.70
N ALA A 69 1.35 -0.06 10.56
CA ALA A 69 1.44 0.60 9.29
C ALA A 69 0.42 1.73 9.21
N ARG A 70 0.91 2.86 8.70
CA ARG A 70 0.11 4.08 8.50
C ARG A 70 -0.45 4.14 7.09
N ILE A 71 0.14 3.39 6.17
CA ILE A 71 -0.24 3.38 4.77
C ILE A 71 -0.32 1.93 4.31
N LEU A 72 -1.40 1.59 3.63
CA LEU A 72 -1.59 0.33 2.93
C LEU A 72 -1.86 0.62 1.46
N HIS A 73 -1.09 0.01 0.56
CA HIS A 73 -1.33 0.06 -0.88
C HIS A 73 -1.78 -1.31 -1.36
N ALA A 74 -3.09 -1.51 -1.44
CA ALA A 74 -3.73 -2.71 -1.97
C ALA A 74 -3.87 -2.59 -3.49
N GLY A 75 -2.76 -2.79 -4.19
CA GLY A 75 -2.64 -2.60 -5.64
C GLY A 75 -3.03 -3.80 -6.49
N SER A 76 -3.38 -4.94 -5.89
CA SER A 76 -3.90 -6.11 -6.62
C SER A 76 -5.38 -5.97 -7.01
N CYS A 77 -5.82 -6.85 -7.91
CA CYS A 77 -7.22 -6.89 -8.34
C CYS A 77 -8.18 -7.03 -7.15
N GLY A 78 -9.22 -6.21 -7.12
CA GLY A 78 -10.26 -6.26 -6.08
C GLY A 78 -9.86 -5.74 -4.71
N GLY A 79 -8.76 -4.97 -4.60
CA GLY A 79 -8.25 -4.45 -3.32
C GLY A 79 -9.30 -3.75 -2.43
N GLN A 80 -10.34 -3.15 -3.02
CA GLN A 80 -11.44 -2.54 -2.25
C GLN A 80 -12.26 -3.58 -1.44
N GLY A 81 -12.51 -4.77 -2.00
CA GLY A 81 -13.36 -5.77 -1.36
C GLY A 81 -12.82 -6.24 -0.01
N LEU A 82 -11.52 -6.05 0.21
CA LEU A 82 -10.78 -6.60 1.34
C LEU A 82 -10.75 -5.63 2.52
N ILE A 83 -11.21 -4.40 2.34
CA ILE A 83 -11.20 -3.34 3.36
C ILE A 83 -11.87 -3.75 4.66
N PRO A 84 -13.07 -4.36 4.66
CA PRO A 84 -13.76 -4.71 5.89
C PRO A 84 -12.98 -5.71 6.76
N ASP A 85 -12.24 -6.62 6.13
CA ASP A 85 -11.47 -7.68 6.82
C ASP A 85 -10.11 -7.17 7.30
N ILE A 86 -9.58 -6.18 6.60
CA ILE A 86 -8.22 -5.66 6.79
C ILE A 86 -8.17 -4.51 7.78
N ALA A 87 -9.10 -3.55 7.66
CA ALA A 87 -9.14 -2.37 8.53
C ALA A 87 -9.13 -2.71 10.04
N PRO A 88 -9.88 -3.73 10.54
CA PRO A 88 -9.83 -4.13 11.95
C PRO A 88 -8.47 -4.61 12.44
N LYS A 89 -7.58 -5.05 11.54
CA LYS A 89 -6.29 -5.62 11.90
C LYS A 89 -5.27 -4.54 12.32
N PHE A 90 -5.46 -3.27 11.95
CA PHE A 90 -4.53 -2.19 12.26
C PHE A 90 -4.82 -1.54 13.62
N LYS A 91 -3.77 -1.08 14.33
CA LYS A 91 -3.96 -0.31 15.57
C LYS A 91 -4.53 1.08 15.30
N LYS A 92 -4.20 1.65 14.14
CA LYS A 92 -4.67 2.96 13.66
C LYS A 92 -5.22 2.82 12.25
N ALA A 93 -6.17 3.67 11.89
CA ALA A 93 -6.68 3.75 10.53
C ALA A 93 -5.54 3.99 9.52
N PRO A 94 -5.27 3.05 8.59
CA PRO A 94 -4.27 3.28 7.56
C PRO A 94 -4.84 4.15 6.44
N TYR A 95 -3.99 4.97 5.82
CA TYR A 95 -4.27 5.55 4.51
C TYR A 95 -4.23 4.44 3.47
N LEU A 96 -5.40 4.08 2.93
CA LEU A 96 -5.55 2.97 2.00
C LEU A 96 -5.68 3.42 0.54
N PHE A 97 -4.76 2.99 -0.31
CA PHE A 97 -4.93 3.00 -1.76
C PHE A 97 -5.45 1.63 -2.21
N ALA A 98 -6.63 1.59 -2.83
CA ALA A 98 -7.23 0.34 -3.27
C ALA A 98 -7.93 0.50 -4.62
N THR A 99 -7.80 -0.48 -5.50
CA THR A 99 -8.55 -0.54 -6.77
C THR A 99 -9.86 -1.31 -6.62
N LYS A 100 -10.93 -0.82 -7.27
CA LYS A 100 -12.20 -1.52 -7.46
C LYS A 100 -12.10 -2.67 -8.45
N GLY A 101 -11.20 -2.54 -9.43
CA GLY A 101 -11.09 -3.42 -10.57
C GLY A 101 -9.71 -4.09 -10.64
N GLU A 102 -9.15 -4.16 -11.84
CA GLU A 102 -7.84 -4.74 -12.08
C GLU A 102 -6.72 -3.80 -11.60
N GLY A 103 -5.74 -4.34 -10.87
CA GLY A 103 -4.53 -3.63 -10.52
C GLY A 103 -3.63 -3.44 -11.74
N LYS A 104 -3.41 -2.19 -12.17
CA LYS A 104 -2.56 -1.90 -13.35
C LYS A 104 -1.19 -1.43 -12.92
N MET A 105 -0.13 -2.06 -13.48
CA MET A 105 1.26 -1.63 -13.29
C MET A 105 1.43 -0.14 -13.62
N GLY A 106 0.88 0.31 -14.76
CA GLY A 106 0.92 1.71 -15.19
C GLY A 106 0.19 2.71 -14.27
N ILE A 107 -0.55 2.24 -13.26
CA ILE A 107 -1.17 3.08 -12.23
C ILE A 107 -0.44 2.94 -10.88
N ASN A 108 -0.21 1.70 -10.45
CA ASN A 108 0.47 1.41 -9.19
C ASN A 108 1.88 2.03 -9.15
N ASP A 109 2.67 1.90 -10.22
CA ASP A 109 4.05 2.37 -10.23
C ASP A 109 4.17 3.89 -10.12
N PRO A 110 3.40 4.70 -10.87
CA PRO A 110 3.37 6.14 -10.64
C PRO A 110 2.98 6.55 -9.23
N ILE A 111 1.96 5.90 -8.63
CA ILE A 111 1.55 6.20 -7.25
C ILE A 111 2.70 5.92 -6.28
N LEU A 112 3.27 4.72 -6.34
CA LEU A 112 4.36 4.29 -5.45
C LEU A 112 5.62 5.13 -5.63
N TYR A 113 5.93 5.53 -6.87
CA TYR A 113 7.06 6.38 -7.19
C TYR A 113 6.93 7.77 -6.54
N GLU A 114 5.79 8.46 -6.75
CA GLU A 114 5.59 9.80 -6.17
C GLU A 114 5.53 9.75 -4.64
N MET A 115 4.88 8.73 -4.07
CA MET A 115 4.87 8.50 -2.62
C MET A 115 6.28 8.33 -2.07
N ASN A 116 7.08 7.45 -2.67
CA ASN A 116 8.43 7.19 -2.22
C ASN A 116 9.33 8.42 -2.37
N LYS A 117 9.19 9.17 -3.47
CA LYS A 117 9.93 10.42 -3.69
C LYS A 117 9.64 11.43 -2.58
N ARG A 118 8.37 11.70 -2.27
CA ARG A 118 7.98 12.62 -1.18
C ARG A 118 8.53 12.16 0.17
N ILE A 119 8.43 10.86 0.46
CA ILE A 119 8.99 10.28 1.69
C ILE A 119 10.50 10.51 1.75
N LEU A 120 11.25 10.22 0.69
CA LEU A 120 12.71 10.40 0.66
C LEU A 120 13.11 11.87 0.89
N GLU A 121 12.38 12.80 0.27
CA GLU A 121 12.63 14.25 0.38
C GLU A 121 12.15 14.86 1.71
N GLY A 122 11.55 14.06 2.60
CA GLY A 122 11.03 14.55 3.88
C GLY A 122 9.83 15.49 3.71
N GLU A 123 9.09 15.34 2.62
CA GLU A 123 7.87 16.09 2.35
C GLU A 123 6.67 15.41 3.04
N ASP A 124 5.72 16.24 3.47
CA ASP A 124 4.43 15.76 3.94
C ASP A 124 3.62 15.14 2.80
N ILE A 125 2.90 14.06 3.10
CA ILE A 125 2.03 13.39 2.13
C ILE A 125 0.66 14.06 2.15
N ASP A 126 0.53 15.15 1.39
CA ASP A 126 -0.77 15.72 1.02
C ASP A 126 -1.42 14.84 -0.08
N LEU A 127 -2.36 14.00 0.36
CA LEU A 127 -3.07 13.05 -0.51
C LEU A 127 -3.96 13.73 -1.57
N PRO A 128 -4.80 14.74 -1.24
CA PRO A 128 -5.51 15.51 -2.25
C PRO A 128 -4.59 16.09 -3.34
N LYS A 129 -3.48 16.72 -2.95
CA LYS A 129 -2.52 17.30 -3.88
C LYS A 129 -1.86 16.23 -4.74
N LEU A 130 -1.36 15.16 -4.12
CA LEU A 130 -0.76 14.01 -4.82
C LEU A 130 -1.72 13.45 -5.87
N TRP A 131 -2.98 13.26 -5.51
CA TRP A 131 -3.96 12.67 -6.42
C TRP A 131 -4.28 13.58 -7.60
N SER A 132 -4.40 14.88 -7.36
CA SER A 132 -4.62 15.87 -8.42
C SER A 132 -3.45 15.91 -9.41
N GLU A 133 -2.21 15.84 -8.91
CA GLU A 133 -1.01 15.77 -9.76
C GLU A 133 -0.98 14.49 -10.61
N LEU A 134 -1.31 13.35 -10.01
CA LEU A 134 -1.42 12.07 -10.72
C LEU A 134 -2.55 12.09 -11.77
N GLU A 135 -3.71 12.64 -11.43
CA GLU A 135 -4.85 12.79 -12.35
C GLU A 135 -4.49 13.66 -13.56
N ALA A 136 -3.81 14.78 -13.32
CA ALA A 136 -3.32 15.66 -14.38
C ALA A 136 -2.31 14.93 -15.28
N ARG A 137 -1.38 14.17 -14.68
CA ARG A 137 -0.40 13.35 -15.41
C ARG A 137 -1.07 12.32 -16.31
N PHE A 138 -2.04 11.55 -15.79
CA PHE A 138 -2.74 10.53 -16.57
C PHE A 138 -3.62 11.15 -17.65
N THR A 139 -4.30 12.26 -17.35
CA THR A 139 -5.11 13.00 -18.34
C THR A 139 -4.24 13.52 -19.48
N LYS A 140 -3.08 14.10 -19.18
CA LYS A 140 -2.12 14.60 -20.17
C LYS A 140 -1.56 13.50 -21.09
N SER A 141 -1.53 12.24 -20.63
CA SER A 141 -1.08 11.12 -21.46
C SER A 141 -2.00 10.85 -22.67
N GLY A 142 -3.27 11.28 -22.61
CA GLY A 142 -4.27 10.99 -23.63
C GLY A 142 -4.74 9.53 -23.68
N ASP A 143 -4.16 8.63 -22.88
CA ASP A 143 -4.53 7.21 -22.86
C ASP A 143 -5.84 6.99 -22.08
N LYS A 144 -6.93 6.85 -22.83
CA LYS A 144 -8.28 6.60 -22.27
C LYS A 144 -8.34 5.33 -21.41
N LYS A 145 -7.54 4.29 -21.69
CA LYS A 145 -7.53 3.06 -20.88
C LYS A 145 -6.85 3.31 -19.53
N LEU A 146 -5.74 4.05 -19.55
CA LEU A 146 -5.00 4.40 -18.33
C LEU A 146 -5.83 5.33 -17.43
N ILE A 147 -6.48 6.34 -18.01
CA ILE A 147 -7.38 7.25 -17.29
C ILE A 147 -8.52 6.46 -16.62
N LYS A 148 -9.19 5.56 -17.35
CA LYS A 148 -10.25 4.71 -16.79
C LYS A 148 -9.73 3.80 -15.68
N ALA A 149 -8.53 3.24 -15.83
CA ALA A 149 -7.91 2.42 -14.80
C ALA A 149 -7.60 3.21 -13.54
N PHE A 150 -7.09 4.44 -13.66
CA PHE A 150 -6.84 5.33 -12.52
C PHE A 150 -8.13 5.65 -11.76
N GLN A 151 -9.24 5.89 -12.48
CA GLN A 151 -10.55 6.14 -11.89
C GLN A 151 -11.12 4.93 -11.10
N GLN A 152 -10.58 3.72 -11.29
CA GLN A 152 -10.94 2.56 -10.46
C GLN A 152 -10.27 2.59 -9.09
N TYR A 153 -9.29 3.47 -8.84
CA TYR A 153 -8.67 3.59 -7.53
C TYR A 153 -9.49 4.52 -6.64
N ILE A 154 -9.77 4.07 -5.42
CA ILE A 154 -10.46 4.87 -4.41
C ILE A 154 -9.42 5.46 -3.48
N LEU A 155 -9.54 6.77 -3.27
CA LEU A 155 -8.76 7.52 -2.29
C LEU A 155 -9.18 7.20 -0.86
N PRO A 156 -8.25 7.17 0.11
CA PRO A 156 -8.57 6.87 1.51
C PRO A 156 -9.72 7.74 2.06
N TYR A 157 -9.68 9.05 1.79
CA TYR A 157 -10.67 10.02 2.28
C TYR A 157 -11.99 10.05 1.48
N LYS A 158 -12.06 9.34 0.35
CA LYS A 158 -13.31 9.14 -0.42
C LYS A 158 -13.89 7.73 -0.24
N ASN A 159 -13.26 6.91 0.60
CA ASN A 159 -13.64 5.52 0.80
C ASN A 159 -14.66 5.42 1.93
N THR A 160 -15.94 5.57 1.60
CA THR A 160 -17.04 5.52 2.58
C THR A 160 -17.11 4.20 3.35
N ALA A 161 -16.78 3.08 2.71
CA ALA A 161 -16.73 1.77 3.37
C ALA A 161 -15.63 1.75 4.45
N LEU A 162 -14.43 2.21 4.12
CA LEU A 162 -13.34 2.35 5.11
C LEU A 162 -13.73 3.29 6.25
N LEU A 163 -14.26 4.49 5.92
CA LEU A 163 -14.66 5.47 6.92
C LEU A 163 -15.74 4.90 7.86
N PHE A 164 -16.73 4.18 7.33
CA PHE A 164 -17.77 3.54 8.12
C PHE A 164 -17.20 2.44 9.02
N THR A 165 -16.38 1.53 8.47
CA THR A 165 -15.76 0.45 9.24
C THR A 165 -14.91 1.00 10.39
N LEU A 166 -14.13 2.06 10.13
CA LEU A 166 -13.31 2.70 11.15
C LEU A 166 -14.16 3.39 12.21
N ALA A 167 -15.19 4.14 11.81
CA ALA A 167 -16.09 4.81 12.76
C ALA A 167 -16.86 3.81 13.63
N TYR A 168 -17.31 2.70 13.05
CA TYR A 168 -17.97 1.63 13.79
C TYR A 168 -17.03 0.97 14.81
N GLN A 169 -15.78 0.70 14.43
CA GLN A 169 -14.78 0.14 15.34
C GLN A 169 -14.42 1.07 16.49
N ASP A 170 -14.33 2.37 16.22
CA ASP A 170 -14.06 3.37 17.25
C ASP A 170 -15.22 3.46 18.25
N ALA A 171 -16.47 3.43 17.76
CA ALA A 171 -17.67 3.41 18.60
C ALA A 171 -17.84 2.12 19.42
N ALA A 172 -17.21 1.01 19.01
CA ALA A 172 -17.28 -0.29 19.69
C ALA A 172 -16.17 -0.51 20.74
N ARG A 173 -15.26 0.45 20.92
CA ARG A 173 -14.20 0.43 21.96
C ARG A 173 -14.63 1.15 23.22
#